data_AF-A0A8K0INY7-F1
#
_entry.id   AF-A0A8K0INY7-F1
#
_cell.length_a   1.000
_cell.length_b   1.000
_cell.length_c   1.000
_cell.angle_alpha   90.00
_cell.angle_beta   90.00
_cell.angle_gamma   90.00
#
_symmetry.space_group_name_H-M   'P 1'
#
loop_
_entity.id
_entity.type
_entity.pdbx_description
1 polymer ?
#
loop_
_entity_poly.entity_id
_entity_poly.type
_entity_poly.pdbx_seq_one_letter_code
_entity_poly.pdbx_strand_id
1 'polypeptide(L)'
;MAATRRSYSCESATQTLEWMNAIAIFLQPLKPLLDAHVVNFFKDRLWEMVDEQWMECLRKESVENLLKLPSGFVQDYWPHSLQEFICTLRSLVFPREPKLSHPFLCNLHVAPLGSVLTQGMSLKKKHEVEILAAVIRKLASGSGAETVVDVGSGQGYLAQALSFEYQLSVTAIDASLHHATVTNARAERIKKHYAAKIARSQHLKVPRTVTCHVLSSDILTALSTASLHEDNVEQSTDTSNSLENAVLENLKSHTGKASDLYNNRKIGPPLVLAGLHACGDLLVNMLRVQSDGEVLLKMMHFKILTYMPFVLPSKWFLINTFQMS
;
A
#
# COMPACT_ATOMS: atom_id res chain seq x y z
N MET A 1 -32.73 -5.77 -12.24
CA MET A 1 -31.63 -4.84 -11.93
C MET A 1 -30.59 -4.94 -13.03
N ALA A 2 -30.51 -3.94 -13.89
CA ALA A 2 -29.53 -3.92 -14.97
C ALA A 2 -28.12 -3.92 -14.37
N ALA A 3 -27.29 -4.88 -14.79
CA ALA A 3 -25.87 -4.85 -14.49
C ALA A 3 -25.30 -3.57 -15.13
N THR A 4 -24.99 -2.57 -14.31
CA THR A 4 -24.22 -1.39 -14.74
C THR A 4 -22.96 -1.92 -15.43
N ARG A 5 -22.86 -1.70 -16.75
CA ARG A 5 -21.67 -2.04 -17.54
C ARG A 5 -20.46 -1.43 -16.84
N ARG A 6 -19.45 -2.25 -16.55
CA ARG A 6 -18.15 -1.77 -16.04
C ARG A 6 -17.56 -0.86 -17.12
N SER A 7 -17.37 0.41 -16.80
CA SER A 7 -16.79 1.40 -17.72
C SER A 7 -15.26 1.41 -17.71
N TYR A 8 -14.64 0.84 -16.67
CA TYR A 8 -13.19 0.88 -16.48
C TYR A 8 -12.59 -0.51 -16.21
N SER A 9 -11.32 -0.67 -16.59
CA SER A 9 -10.52 -1.90 -16.47
C SER A 9 -9.11 -1.57 -15.98
N CYS A 10 -8.44 -2.54 -15.38
CA CYS A 10 -7.02 -2.46 -14.99
C CYS A 10 -6.15 -3.48 -15.72
N GLU A 11 -6.59 -3.96 -16.89
CA GLU A 11 -5.86 -4.97 -17.69
C GLU A 11 -4.59 -4.40 -18.34
N SER A 12 -4.53 -3.08 -18.56
CA SER A 12 -3.34 -2.40 -19.07
C SER A 12 -3.02 -1.13 -18.25
N ALA A 13 -1.78 -0.65 -18.36
CA ALA A 13 -1.35 0.59 -17.71
C ALA A 13 -2.18 1.79 -18.21
N THR A 14 -2.48 1.86 -19.50
CA THR A 14 -3.30 2.93 -20.11
C THR A 14 -4.72 2.93 -19.55
N GLN A 15 -5.40 1.78 -19.50
CA GLN A 15 -6.75 1.69 -18.92
C GLN A 15 -6.76 2.01 -17.43
N THR A 16 -5.70 1.61 -16.71
CA THR A 16 -5.54 1.95 -15.29
C THR A 16 -5.40 3.46 -15.10
N LEU A 17 -4.58 4.11 -15.93
CA LEU A 17 -4.37 5.55 -15.89
C LEU A 17 -5.66 6.32 -16.26
N GLU A 18 -6.39 5.87 -17.28
CA GLU A 18 -7.70 6.42 -17.65
C GLU A 18 -8.68 6.36 -16.47
N TRP A 19 -8.73 5.22 -15.78
CA TRP A 19 -9.57 5.07 -14.60
C TRP A 19 -9.14 5.96 -13.44
N MET A 20 -7.84 6.05 -13.15
CA MET A 20 -7.30 6.96 -12.14
C MET A 20 -7.66 8.42 -12.45
N ASN A 21 -7.55 8.83 -13.71
CA ASN A 21 -7.92 10.17 -14.16
C ASN A 21 -9.43 10.42 -14.00
N ALA A 22 -10.27 9.43 -14.36
CA ALA A 22 -11.72 9.55 -14.17
C ALA A 22 -12.10 9.71 -12.69
N ILE A 23 -11.45 8.98 -11.79
CA ILE A 23 -11.62 9.15 -10.34
C ILE A 23 -11.16 10.55 -9.90
N ALA A 24 -9.98 10.99 -10.35
CA ALA A 24 -9.45 12.31 -9.99
C ALA A 24 -10.37 13.45 -10.45
N ILE A 25 -10.89 13.38 -11.68
CA ILE A 25 -11.86 14.34 -12.22
C ILE A 25 -13.14 14.35 -11.38
N PHE A 26 -13.67 13.17 -11.05
CA PHE A 26 -14.88 13.05 -10.22
C PHE A 26 -14.71 13.63 -8.81
N LEU A 27 -13.54 13.45 -8.21
CA LEU A 27 -13.26 13.94 -6.85
C LEU A 27 -12.86 15.43 -6.81
N GLN A 28 -12.47 16.03 -7.94
CA GLN A 28 -11.97 17.41 -7.98
C GLN A 28 -12.96 18.44 -7.40
N PRO A 29 -14.27 18.40 -7.71
CA PRO A 29 -15.24 19.32 -7.12
C PRO A 29 -15.43 19.11 -5.61
N LEU A 30 -15.18 17.89 -5.12
CA LEU A 30 -15.33 17.50 -3.71
C LEU A 30 -14.07 17.76 -2.88
N LYS A 31 -12.97 18.21 -3.50
CA LYS A 31 -11.68 18.39 -2.85
C LYS A 31 -11.74 19.20 -1.53
N PRO A 32 -12.49 20.30 -1.43
CA PRO A 32 -12.60 21.04 -0.16
C PRO A 32 -13.23 20.22 0.97
N LEU A 33 -14.14 19.30 0.66
CA LEU A 33 -14.73 18.37 1.64
C LEU A 33 -13.76 17.26 2.02
N LEU A 34 -12.98 16.75 1.05
CA LEU A 34 -12.04 15.64 1.25
C LEU A 34 -10.80 16.06 2.05
N ASP A 35 -10.28 17.26 1.80
CA ASP A 35 -9.06 17.77 2.43
C ASP A 35 -9.35 18.40 3.81
N ALA A 36 -10.62 18.65 4.14
CA ALA A 36 -10.99 19.26 5.40
C ALA A 36 -10.82 18.30 6.58
N HIS A 37 -10.12 18.76 7.62
CA HIS A 37 -10.17 18.09 8.91
C HIS A 37 -11.60 18.09 9.45
N VAL A 38 -12.04 17.00 10.08
CA VAL A 38 -13.44 16.85 10.54
C VAL A 38 -13.93 17.99 11.43
N VAL A 39 -13.02 18.63 12.18
CA VAL A 39 -13.35 19.81 13.00
C VAL A 39 -13.67 21.03 12.12
N ASN A 40 -12.94 21.21 11.02
CA ASN A 40 -13.15 22.29 10.06
C ASN A 40 -14.43 22.09 9.27
N PHE A 41 -14.84 20.84 9.02
CA PHE A 41 -16.15 20.54 8.43
C PHE A 41 -17.29 21.24 9.18
N PHE A 42 -17.24 21.21 10.52
CA PHE A 42 -18.27 21.86 11.32
C PHE A 42 -18.05 23.36 11.51
N LYS A 43 -16.80 23.75 11.79
CA LYS A 43 -16.44 25.14 12.06
C LYS A 43 -16.70 26.04 10.85
N ASP A 44 -16.32 25.58 9.66
CA ASP A 44 -16.39 26.34 8.42
C ASP A 44 -17.67 26.03 7.64
N ARG A 45 -18.60 25.28 8.26
CA ARG A 45 -19.92 24.91 7.71
C ARG A 45 -19.84 24.27 6.33
N LEU A 46 -18.84 23.40 6.11
CA LEU A 46 -18.58 22.82 4.79
C LEU A 46 -19.75 21.96 4.28
N TRP A 47 -20.67 21.54 5.15
CA TRP A 47 -21.92 20.90 4.72
C TRP A 47 -22.76 21.77 3.77
N GLU A 48 -22.60 23.10 3.77
CA GLU A 48 -23.26 24.02 2.84
C GLU A 48 -22.76 23.87 1.40
N MET A 49 -21.64 23.18 1.19
CA MET A 49 -21.16 22.82 -0.15
C MET A 49 -21.93 21.65 -0.76
N VAL A 50 -22.67 20.89 0.05
CA VAL A 50 -23.52 19.80 -0.43
C VAL A 50 -24.80 20.41 -0.98
N ASP A 51 -25.24 19.92 -2.15
CA ASP A 51 -26.47 20.35 -2.80
C ASP A 51 -27.66 20.34 -1.83
N GLU A 52 -28.41 21.44 -1.81
CA GLU A 52 -29.51 21.66 -0.87
C GLU A 52 -30.60 20.58 -1.01
N GLN A 53 -30.89 20.14 -2.24
CA GLN A 53 -31.88 19.09 -2.49
C GLN A 53 -31.40 17.75 -1.95
N TRP A 54 -30.09 17.49 -2.00
CA TRP A 54 -29.52 16.26 -1.41
C TRP A 54 -29.66 16.30 0.10
N MET A 55 -29.32 17.43 0.72
CA MET A 55 -29.43 17.61 2.17
C MET A 55 -30.88 17.49 2.65
N GLU A 56 -31.83 18.12 1.96
CA GLU A 56 -33.24 18.05 2.30
C GLU A 56 -33.78 16.61 2.20
N CYS A 57 -33.43 15.91 1.13
CA CYS A 57 -33.85 14.53 0.91
C CYS A 57 -33.24 13.58 1.95
N LEU A 58 -31.92 13.61 2.12
CA LEU A 58 -31.19 12.70 3.00
C LEU A 58 -31.52 12.91 4.49
N ARG A 59 -31.87 14.14 4.89
CA ARG A 59 -32.29 14.43 6.27
C ARG A 59 -33.64 13.79 6.63
N LYS A 60 -34.49 13.52 5.64
CA LYS A 60 -35.81 12.87 5.81
C LYS A 60 -35.74 11.34 5.66
N GLU A 61 -34.58 10.81 5.27
CA GLU A 61 -34.36 9.40 4.99
C GLU A 61 -34.22 8.57 6.27
N SER A 62 -34.60 7.29 6.22
CA SER A 62 -34.42 6.39 7.36
C SER A 62 -32.94 6.05 7.57
N VAL A 63 -32.55 5.78 8.82
CA VAL A 63 -31.16 5.40 9.16
C VAL A 63 -30.74 4.14 8.38
N GLU A 64 -31.65 3.18 8.22
CA GLU A 64 -31.40 1.94 7.48
C GLU A 64 -31.07 2.20 6.02
N ASN A 65 -31.67 3.21 5.39
CA ASN A 65 -31.38 3.58 4.01
C ASN A 65 -30.11 4.42 3.90
N LEU A 66 -29.86 5.32 4.85
CA LEU A 66 -28.60 6.08 4.92
C LEU A 66 -27.38 5.17 5.06
N LEU A 67 -27.47 4.11 5.88
CA LEU A 67 -26.38 3.13 6.04
C LEU A 67 -26.07 2.34 4.76
N LYS A 68 -26.98 2.32 3.78
CA LYS A 68 -26.76 1.67 2.48
C LYS A 68 -26.10 2.60 1.45
N LEU A 69 -25.95 3.89 1.71
CA LEU A 69 -25.27 4.81 0.77
C LEU A 69 -23.87 4.33 0.34
N PRO A 70 -22.99 3.84 1.24
CA PRO A 70 -21.65 3.34 0.86
C PRO A 70 -21.67 2.06 0.00
N SER A 71 -22.81 1.36 -0.10
CA SER A 71 -23.00 0.22 -1.00
C SER A 71 -23.48 0.64 -2.40
N GLY A 72 -23.72 1.94 -2.62
CA GLY A 72 -24.26 2.46 -3.87
C GLY A 72 -25.77 2.29 -3.99
N PHE A 73 -26.48 2.17 -2.87
CA PHE A 73 -27.93 2.15 -2.87
C PHE A 73 -28.50 3.49 -3.33
N VAL A 74 -29.57 3.44 -4.12
CA VAL A 74 -30.28 4.59 -4.68
C VAL A 74 -31.78 4.34 -4.55
N GLN A 75 -32.55 5.37 -4.22
CA GLN A 75 -34.01 5.33 -4.21
C GLN A 75 -34.58 6.18 -5.33
N ASP A 76 -35.72 5.74 -5.90
CA ASP A 76 -36.34 6.39 -7.05
C ASP A 76 -36.82 7.82 -6.75
N TYR A 77 -37.20 8.11 -5.50
CA TYR A 77 -37.68 9.43 -5.07
C TYR A 77 -36.56 10.42 -4.70
N TRP A 78 -35.29 10.01 -4.76
CA TRP A 78 -34.17 10.92 -4.51
C TRP A 78 -33.98 11.90 -5.67
N PRO A 79 -33.40 13.10 -5.43
CA PRO A 79 -33.08 14.04 -6.51
C PRO A 79 -32.23 13.39 -7.60
N HIS A 80 -32.54 13.65 -8.88
CA HIS A 80 -31.83 13.03 -10.01
C HIS A 80 -30.31 13.23 -9.93
N SER A 81 -29.86 14.42 -9.54
CA SER A 81 -28.44 14.73 -9.37
C SER A 81 -27.75 13.86 -8.32
N LEU A 82 -28.44 13.48 -7.23
CA LEU A 82 -27.93 12.55 -6.22
C LEU A 82 -27.87 11.11 -6.75
N GLN A 83 -28.91 10.69 -7.48
CA GLN A 83 -28.93 9.37 -8.11
C GLN A 83 -27.77 9.23 -9.10
N GLU A 84 -27.55 10.24 -9.93
CA GLU A 84 -26.46 10.32 -10.90
C GLU A 84 -25.09 10.32 -10.22
N PHE A 85 -24.93 11.08 -9.14
CA PHE A 85 -23.71 11.08 -8.33
C PHE A 85 -23.38 9.68 -7.82
N ILE A 86 -24.35 8.98 -7.22
CA ILE A 86 -24.14 7.63 -6.66
C ILE A 86 -23.87 6.62 -7.78
N CYS A 87 -24.61 6.69 -8.89
CA CYS A 87 -24.38 5.83 -10.06
C CYS A 87 -22.98 6.04 -10.66
N THR A 88 -22.55 7.29 -10.79
CA THR A 88 -21.21 7.63 -11.27
C THR A 88 -20.15 7.10 -10.32
N LEU A 89 -20.31 7.35 -9.01
CA LEU A 89 -19.42 6.81 -7.98
C LEU A 89 -19.31 5.29 -8.07
N ARG A 90 -20.43 4.57 -8.20
CA ARG A 90 -20.44 3.10 -8.38
C ARG A 90 -19.68 2.63 -9.61
N SER A 91 -19.74 3.37 -10.71
CA SER A 91 -19.00 3.03 -11.94
C SER A 91 -17.49 3.19 -11.77
N LEU A 92 -17.06 4.07 -10.84
CA LEU A 92 -15.67 4.36 -10.54
C LEU A 92 -15.09 3.46 -9.43
N VAL A 93 -15.93 2.83 -8.61
CA VAL A 93 -15.48 1.96 -7.52
C VAL A 93 -14.78 0.72 -8.06
N PHE A 94 -13.60 0.42 -7.49
CA PHE A 94 -12.90 -0.83 -7.77
C PHE A 94 -13.79 -2.05 -7.47
N PRO A 95 -13.83 -3.07 -8.36
CA PRO A 95 -14.54 -4.31 -8.11
C PRO A 95 -14.17 -4.86 -6.75
N ARG A 96 -15.17 -4.98 -5.88
CA ARG A 96 -15.03 -5.59 -4.56
C ARG A 96 -15.01 -7.13 -4.64
N GLU A 97 -15.25 -7.68 -5.82
CA GLU A 97 -15.17 -9.11 -6.11
C GLU A 97 -13.73 -9.52 -6.45
N PRO A 98 -13.18 -10.53 -5.75
CA PRO A 98 -11.85 -11.04 -6.07
C PRO A 98 -11.86 -11.74 -7.42
N LYS A 99 -11.25 -11.11 -8.43
CA LYS A 99 -10.90 -11.82 -9.66
C LYS A 99 -9.61 -12.63 -9.43
N LEU A 100 -9.72 -13.78 -8.77
CA LEU A 100 -8.64 -14.78 -8.73
C LEU A 100 -8.24 -15.26 -10.14
N SER A 101 -9.11 -15.03 -11.13
CA SER A 101 -8.90 -15.29 -12.55
C SER A 101 -8.01 -14.27 -13.26
N HIS A 102 -7.40 -13.30 -12.56
CA HIS A 102 -6.40 -12.45 -13.20
C HIS A 102 -5.22 -13.34 -13.65
N PRO A 103 -4.79 -13.33 -14.93
CA PRO A 103 -3.75 -14.22 -15.46
C PRO A 103 -2.46 -14.21 -14.63
N PHE A 104 -2.13 -13.06 -14.05
CA PHE A 104 -1.00 -12.91 -13.14
C PHE A 104 -1.12 -13.75 -11.85
N LEU A 105 -2.31 -13.98 -11.32
CA LEU A 105 -2.54 -14.80 -10.12
C LEU A 105 -2.75 -16.29 -10.47
N CYS A 106 -2.98 -16.64 -11.73
CA CYS A 106 -3.01 -18.03 -12.17
C CYS A 106 -1.67 -18.71 -11.83
N ASN A 107 -1.72 -19.82 -11.10
CA ASN A 107 -0.55 -20.54 -10.55
C ASN A 107 0.22 -19.79 -9.45
N LEU A 108 -0.42 -18.87 -8.70
CA LEU A 108 0.19 -18.35 -7.48
C LEU A 108 0.23 -19.47 -6.42
N HIS A 109 1.43 -19.96 -6.12
CA HIS A 109 1.63 -20.90 -5.02
C HIS A 109 1.87 -20.12 -3.73
N VAL A 110 0.88 -20.12 -2.83
CA VAL A 110 1.02 -19.55 -1.49
C VAL A 110 1.54 -20.64 -0.56
N ALA A 111 2.85 -20.64 -0.30
CA ALA A 111 3.44 -21.56 0.66
C ALA A 111 3.11 -21.13 2.10
N PRO A 112 2.70 -22.05 3.00
CA PRO A 112 2.55 -21.74 4.41
C PRO A 112 3.89 -21.32 5.02
N LEU A 113 3.90 -20.26 5.81
CA LEU A 113 5.13 -19.80 6.47
C LEU A 113 5.45 -20.68 7.68
N GLY A 114 6.74 -20.94 7.87
CA GLY A 114 7.26 -21.69 9.01
C GLY A 114 6.94 -21.01 10.36
N SER A 115 6.80 -21.81 11.41
CA SER A 115 6.37 -21.34 12.75
C SER A 115 7.22 -20.20 13.31
N VAL A 116 8.52 -20.20 13.02
CA VAL A 116 9.49 -19.17 13.43
C VAL A 116 9.21 -17.84 12.74
N LEU A 117 8.82 -17.85 11.46
CA LEU A 117 8.41 -16.65 10.74
C LEU A 117 7.06 -16.15 11.24
N THR A 118 6.12 -17.04 11.57
CA THR A 118 4.76 -16.66 11.98
C THR A 118 4.61 -16.33 13.47
N GLN A 119 5.66 -16.46 14.28
CA GLN A 119 5.57 -16.29 15.73
C GLN A 119 5.03 -14.90 16.11
N GLY A 120 4.01 -14.85 16.96
CA GLY A 120 3.38 -13.60 17.41
C GLY A 120 2.47 -12.92 16.37
N MET A 121 2.25 -13.52 15.20
CA MET A 121 1.21 -13.06 14.26
C MET A 121 -0.16 -13.58 14.72
N SER A 122 -1.20 -12.76 14.57
CA SER A 122 -2.58 -13.27 14.56
C SER A 122 -2.84 -14.12 13.31
N LEU A 123 -3.88 -14.95 13.33
CA LEU A 123 -4.27 -15.78 12.17
C LEU A 123 -4.48 -14.93 10.91
N LYS A 124 -5.16 -13.79 11.06
CA LYS A 124 -5.35 -12.81 10.00
C LYS A 124 -4.02 -12.28 9.46
N LYS A 125 -3.13 -11.84 10.36
CA LYS A 125 -1.83 -11.27 9.97
C LYS A 125 -0.97 -12.29 9.23
N LYS A 126 -0.95 -13.55 9.70
CA LYS A 126 -0.26 -14.65 9.03
C LYS A 126 -0.75 -14.83 7.60
N HIS A 127 -2.07 -14.94 7.42
CA HIS A 127 -2.67 -15.16 6.11
C HIS A 127 -2.40 -14.00 5.14
N GLU A 128 -2.50 -12.75 5.62
CA GLU A 128 -2.15 -11.57 4.84
C GLU A 128 -0.69 -11.58 4.37
N VAL A 129 0.24 -11.92 5.26
CA VAL A 129 1.68 -11.99 4.96
C VAL A 129 1.99 -13.12 3.98
N GLU A 130 1.41 -14.30 4.16
CA GLU A 130 1.58 -15.45 3.26
C GLU A 130 1.19 -15.10 1.82
N ILE A 131 -0.01 -14.54 1.64
CA ILE A 131 -0.51 -14.17 0.31
C ILE A 131 0.36 -13.06 -0.29
N LEU A 132 0.55 -11.96 0.44
CA LEU A 132 1.25 -10.80 -0.11
C LEU A 132 2.70 -11.13 -0.44
N ALA A 133 3.38 -11.92 0.40
CA ALA A 133 4.76 -12.33 0.12
C ALA A 133 4.86 -13.22 -1.12
N ALA A 134 3.93 -14.17 -1.31
CA ALA A 134 3.88 -14.99 -2.52
C ALA A 134 3.66 -14.14 -3.78
N VAL A 135 2.78 -13.14 -3.70
CA VAL A 135 2.55 -12.23 -4.83
C VAL A 135 3.79 -11.40 -5.14
N ILE A 136 4.40 -10.77 -4.12
CA ILE A 136 5.64 -9.99 -4.29
C ILE A 136 6.74 -10.86 -4.89
N ARG A 137 6.89 -12.11 -4.44
CA ARG A 137 7.85 -13.05 -5.03
C ARG A 137 7.59 -13.26 -6.52
N LYS A 138 6.33 -13.50 -6.91
CA LYS A 138 5.98 -13.68 -8.32
C LYS A 138 6.26 -12.43 -9.16
N LEU A 139 5.98 -11.25 -8.59
CA LEU A 139 6.26 -9.95 -9.21
C LEU A 139 7.76 -9.73 -9.41
N ALA A 140 8.53 -9.97 -8.36
CA ALA A 140 9.98 -9.86 -8.35
C ALA A 140 10.59 -10.78 -9.42
N SER A 141 10.19 -12.05 -9.45
CA SER A 141 10.66 -13.01 -10.47
C SER A 141 10.24 -12.65 -11.89
N GLY A 142 9.03 -12.14 -12.09
CA GLY A 142 8.55 -11.72 -13.41
C GLY A 142 9.20 -10.45 -13.95
N SER A 143 9.76 -9.61 -13.06
CA SER A 143 10.43 -8.35 -13.42
C SER A 143 11.96 -8.42 -13.32
N GLY A 144 12.52 -9.52 -12.81
CA GLY A 144 13.95 -9.63 -12.52
C GLY A 144 14.39 -8.80 -11.32
N ALA A 145 13.45 -8.29 -10.50
CA ALA A 145 13.78 -7.54 -9.30
C ALA A 145 14.26 -8.47 -8.18
N GLU A 146 15.39 -8.14 -7.57
CA GLU A 146 15.89 -8.85 -6.38
C GLU A 146 15.66 -8.08 -5.09
N THR A 147 15.38 -6.79 -5.21
CA THR A 147 15.24 -5.86 -4.08
C THR A 147 13.78 -5.47 -3.91
N VAL A 148 13.34 -5.45 -2.65
CA VAL A 148 12.01 -5.02 -2.23
C VAL A 148 12.17 -3.92 -1.18
N VAL A 149 11.40 -2.85 -1.33
CA VAL A 149 11.26 -1.83 -0.30
C VAL A 149 9.88 -1.99 0.34
N ASP A 150 9.85 -2.41 1.60
CA ASP A 150 8.63 -2.60 2.41
C ASP A 150 8.35 -1.32 3.21
N VAL A 151 7.40 -0.53 2.72
CA VAL A 151 7.06 0.79 3.24
C VAL A 151 5.95 0.68 4.29
N GLY A 152 6.18 1.22 5.48
CA GLY A 152 5.29 1.04 6.63
C GLY A 152 5.36 -0.38 7.16
N SER A 153 6.59 -0.89 7.33
CA SER A 153 6.85 -2.30 7.64
C SER A 153 6.32 -2.75 9.00
N GLY A 154 6.04 -1.81 9.92
CA GLY A 154 5.64 -2.11 11.28
C GLY A 154 6.66 -3.02 11.96
N GLN A 155 6.20 -4.09 12.59
CA GLN A 155 7.07 -5.10 13.21
C GLN A 155 7.84 -6.01 12.21
N GLY A 156 7.82 -5.67 10.92
CA GLY A 156 8.66 -6.27 9.88
C GLY A 156 8.23 -7.66 9.42
N TYR A 157 7.03 -8.12 9.78
CA TYR A 157 6.53 -9.46 9.45
C TYR A 157 6.63 -9.83 7.96
N LEU A 158 6.25 -8.89 7.09
CA LEU A 158 6.35 -9.07 5.63
C LEU A 158 7.83 -9.12 5.20
N ALA A 159 8.64 -8.17 5.65
CA ALA A 159 10.07 -8.13 5.37
C ALA A 159 10.80 -9.43 5.78
N GLN A 160 10.50 -9.97 6.95
CA GLN A 160 11.05 -11.26 7.41
C GLN A 160 10.69 -12.41 6.45
N ALA A 161 9.42 -12.51 6.05
CA ALA A 161 8.97 -13.56 5.13
C ALA A 161 9.65 -13.43 3.77
N LEU A 162 9.71 -12.23 3.20
CA LEU A 162 10.35 -11.95 1.91
C LEU A 162 11.85 -12.29 1.92
N SER A 163 12.57 -11.93 2.99
CA SER A 163 14.01 -12.22 3.08
C SER A 163 14.31 -13.69 3.36
N PHE A 164 13.70 -14.29 4.38
CA PHE A 164 14.08 -15.64 4.82
C PHE A 164 13.44 -16.77 4.00
N GLU A 165 12.19 -16.61 3.57
CA GLU A 165 11.50 -17.63 2.77
C GLU A 165 11.86 -17.51 1.28
N TYR A 166 11.85 -16.27 0.77
CA TYR A 166 11.99 -16.02 -0.66
C TYR A 166 13.37 -15.53 -1.10
N GLN A 167 14.30 -15.29 -0.17
CA GLN A 167 15.68 -14.85 -0.43
C GLN A 167 15.75 -13.55 -1.25
N LEU A 168 14.82 -12.63 -1.00
CA LEU A 168 14.83 -11.27 -1.56
C LEU A 168 15.62 -10.32 -0.65
N SER A 169 16.31 -9.35 -1.27
CA SER A 169 16.93 -8.25 -0.52
C SER A 169 15.82 -7.30 -0.11
N VAL A 170 15.62 -7.08 1.19
CA VAL A 170 14.50 -6.26 1.68
C VAL A 170 15.00 -5.09 2.49
N THR A 171 14.54 -3.89 2.13
CA THR A 171 14.67 -2.68 2.96
C THR A 171 13.32 -2.37 3.57
N ALA A 172 13.19 -2.53 4.88
CA ALA A 172 11.98 -2.28 5.65
C ALA A 172 12.02 -0.86 6.23
N ILE A 173 11.07 -0.02 5.80
CA ILE A 173 10.99 1.39 6.21
C ILE A 173 9.80 1.56 7.15
N ASP A 174 10.05 2.17 8.31
CA ASP A 174 9.01 2.59 9.24
C ASP A 174 9.39 3.93 9.88
N ALA A 175 8.41 4.72 10.32
CA ALA A 175 8.69 5.95 11.04
C ALA A 175 9.11 5.70 12.51
N SER A 176 8.83 4.51 13.04
CA SER A 176 9.08 4.15 14.44
C SER A 176 10.40 3.41 14.63
N LEU A 177 11.32 4.00 15.39
CA LEU A 177 12.57 3.33 15.80
C LEU A 177 12.30 2.05 16.59
N HIS A 178 11.21 2.01 17.36
CA HIS A 178 10.80 0.81 18.09
C HIS A 178 10.50 -0.34 17.13
N HIS A 179 9.81 -0.07 16.02
CA HIS A 179 9.52 -1.05 14.98
C HIS A 179 10.80 -1.56 14.30
N ALA A 180 11.76 -0.68 13.99
CA ALA A 180 13.07 -1.08 13.46
C ALA A 180 13.82 -2.01 14.44
N THR A 181 13.85 -1.65 15.73
CA THR A 181 14.50 -2.44 16.79
C THR A 181 13.88 -3.83 16.92
N VAL A 182 12.54 -3.91 16.98
CA VAL A 182 11.80 -5.18 17.04
C VAL A 182 12.08 -6.03 15.80
N THR A 183 12.08 -5.41 14.62
CA THR A 183 12.35 -6.09 13.35
C THR A 183 13.77 -6.66 13.32
N ASN A 184 14.78 -5.89 13.70
CA ASN A 184 16.19 -6.33 13.74
C ASN A 184 16.39 -7.47 14.73
N ALA A 185 15.89 -7.33 15.97
CA ALA A 185 16.01 -8.37 16.99
C ALA A 185 15.32 -9.68 16.57
N ARG A 186 14.20 -9.57 15.86
CA ARG A 186 13.50 -10.71 15.28
C ARG A 186 14.30 -11.34 14.13
N ALA A 187 14.86 -10.52 13.24
CA ALA A 187 15.68 -10.97 12.12
C ALA A 187 16.86 -11.82 12.59
N GLU A 188 17.57 -11.37 13.63
CA GLU A 188 18.70 -12.11 14.22
C GLU A 188 18.27 -13.46 14.80
N ARG A 189 17.10 -13.52 15.46
CA ARG A 189 16.57 -14.78 16.00
C ARG A 189 16.23 -15.77 14.89
N ILE A 190 15.59 -15.29 13.82
CA ILE A 190 15.24 -16.11 12.66
C ILE A 190 16.50 -16.57 11.94
N LYS A 191 17.46 -15.67 11.70
CA LYS A 191 18.77 -15.97 11.09
C LYS A 191 19.47 -17.11 11.82
N LYS A 192 19.55 -17.06 13.16
CA LYS A 192 20.13 -18.14 13.98
C LYS A 192 19.39 -19.47 13.79
N HIS A 193 18.06 -19.45 13.74
CA HIS A 193 17.26 -20.65 13.51
C HIS A 193 17.53 -21.30 12.15
N TYR A 194 17.61 -20.51 11.09
CA TYR A 194 17.87 -21.02 9.74
C TYR A 194 19.34 -21.43 9.56
N ALA A 195 20.29 -20.68 10.13
CA ALA A 195 21.72 -21.02 10.10
C ALA A 195 22.02 -22.36 10.79
N ALA A 196 21.25 -22.73 11.81
CA ALA A 196 21.38 -24.03 12.46
C ALA A 196 20.88 -25.21 11.60
N LYS A 197 20.07 -24.94 10.55
CA LYS A 197 19.45 -25.96 9.69
C LYS A 197 20.11 -26.11 8.32
N ILE A 198 20.83 -25.09 7.85
CA ILE A 198 21.41 -25.08 6.50
C ILE A 198 22.89 -25.47 6.57
N ALA A 199 23.34 -26.34 5.66
CA ALA A 199 24.75 -26.68 5.51
C ALA A 199 25.57 -25.41 5.17
N ARG A 200 26.77 -25.29 5.73
CA ARG A 200 27.60 -24.07 5.95
C ARG A 200 27.92 -23.12 4.76
N SER A 201 27.20 -23.09 3.63
CA SER A 201 27.58 -22.34 2.43
C SER A 201 26.52 -21.40 1.81
N GLN A 202 25.30 -21.30 2.35
CA GLN A 202 24.31 -20.33 1.85
C GLN A 202 24.26 -19.07 2.73
N HIS A 203 24.51 -17.91 2.12
CA HIS A 203 24.32 -16.61 2.76
C HIS A 203 22.83 -16.29 2.84
N LEU A 204 22.28 -16.22 4.06
CA LEU A 204 20.88 -15.84 4.28
C LEU A 204 20.72 -14.34 4.09
N LYS A 205 19.79 -13.92 3.23
CA LYS A 205 19.40 -12.51 3.16
C LYS A 205 18.60 -12.16 4.42
N VAL A 206 19.00 -11.06 5.06
CA VAL A 206 18.38 -10.53 6.28
C VAL A 206 17.80 -9.16 5.92
N PRO A 207 16.57 -8.82 6.35
CA PRO A 207 16.00 -7.52 6.03
C PRO A 207 16.82 -6.40 6.69
N ARG A 208 17.14 -5.37 5.91
CA ARG A 208 17.68 -4.10 6.41
C ARG A 208 16.53 -3.24 6.92
N THR A 209 16.71 -2.52 8.01
CA THR A 209 15.69 -1.60 8.54
C THR A 209 16.15 -0.16 8.38
N VAL A 210 15.22 0.73 8.05
CA VAL A 210 15.44 2.17 7.96
C VAL A 210 14.35 2.87 8.74
N THR A 211 14.75 3.75 9.68
CA THR A 211 13.79 4.56 10.42
C THR A 211 13.65 5.91 9.74
N CYS A 212 12.52 6.15 9.09
CA CYS A 212 12.30 7.40 8.36
C CYS A 212 10.82 7.79 8.29
N HIS A 213 10.54 9.08 8.48
CA HIS A 213 9.25 9.66 8.13
C HIS A 213 9.19 9.90 6.62
N VAL A 214 8.42 9.06 5.92
CA VAL A 214 8.17 9.24 4.49
C VAL A 214 7.13 10.34 4.27
N LEU A 215 7.62 11.58 4.17
CA LEU A 215 6.79 12.77 3.97
C LEU A 215 6.53 13.11 2.50
N SER A 216 7.35 12.60 1.57
CA SER A 216 7.21 12.84 0.12
C SER A 216 7.66 11.65 -0.73
N SER A 217 7.33 11.67 -2.03
CA SER A 217 7.82 10.71 -3.03
C SER A 217 9.33 10.83 -3.26
N ASP A 218 9.92 12.00 -3.09
CA ASP A 218 11.38 12.21 -3.25
C ASP A 218 12.18 11.39 -2.25
N ILE A 219 11.71 11.32 -0.99
CA ILE A 219 12.35 10.52 0.06
C ILE A 219 12.33 9.03 -0.31
N LEU A 220 11.20 8.52 -0.81
CA LEU A 220 11.10 7.13 -1.27
C LEU A 220 11.99 6.85 -2.47
N THR A 221 12.11 7.80 -3.38
CA THR A 221 12.98 7.68 -4.56
C THR A 221 14.44 7.64 -4.14
N ALA A 222 14.86 8.54 -3.23
CA ALA A 222 16.21 8.55 -2.67
C ALA A 222 16.53 7.23 -1.96
N LEU A 223 15.63 6.75 -1.09
CA LEU A 223 15.77 5.47 -0.39
C LEU A 223 15.87 4.30 -1.36
N SER A 224 15.03 4.29 -2.39
CA SER A 224 15.04 3.26 -3.42
C SER A 224 16.38 3.24 -4.16
N THR A 225 16.92 4.41 -4.54
CA THR A 225 18.24 4.48 -5.22
C THR A 225 19.40 4.09 -4.31
N ALA A 226 19.34 4.45 -3.03
CA ALA A 226 20.37 4.08 -2.07
C ALA A 226 20.39 2.57 -1.80
N SER A 227 19.21 1.93 -1.73
CA SER A 227 19.08 0.46 -1.61
C SER A 227 19.69 -0.33 -2.77
N LEU A 228 19.97 0.28 -3.93
CA LEU A 228 20.60 -0.39 -5.08
C LEU A 228 22.14 -0.35 -5.03
N HIS A 229 22.73 0.55 -4.25
CA HIS A 229 24.18 0.80 -4.26
C HIS A 229 24.96 0.00 -3.20
N GLU A 230 24.29 -0.54 -2.17
CA GLU A 230 24.97 -1.13 -1.00
C GLU A 230 25.25 -2.65 -1.06
N ASP A 231 24.82 -3.36 -2.11
CA ASP A 231 25.05 -4.82 -2.22
C ASP A 231 26.53 -5.20 -2.49
N ASN A 232 27.45 -4.23 -2.55
CA ASN A 232 28.89 -4.44 -2.76
C ASN A 232 29.77 -4.17 -1.51
N VAL A 233 29.21 -3.81 -0.36
CA VAL A 233 30.02 -3.49 0.84
C VAL A 233 29.78 -4.53 1.94
N GLU A 234 30.85 -5.23 2.29
CA GLU A 234 30.88 -6.23 3.36
C GLU A 234 30.44 -5.66 4.72
N GLN A 235 29.88 -6.57 5.50
CA GLN A 235 29.15 -6.39 6.74
C GLN A 235 29.98 -5.73 7.85
N SER A 236 29.81 -4.42 8.07
CA SER A 236 30.15 -3.74 9.33
C SER A 236 28.88 -3.24 10.04
N THR A 237 28.82 -3.49 11.35
CA THR A 237 27.68 -3.33 12.27
C THR A 237 27.18 -1.90 12.50
N ASP A 238 27.65 -0.90 11.73
CA ASP A 238 27.30 0.53 11.86
C ASP A 238 26.42 1.07 10.71
N THR A 239 25.86 0.18 9.88
CA THR A 239 25.23 0.52 8.59
C THR A 239 23.93 1.33 8.68
N SER A 240 23.20 1.30 9.81
CA SER A 240 21.98 2.10 9.99
C SER A 240 22.27 3.61 9.92
N ASN A 241 23.43 4.04 10.45
CA ASN A 241 23.83 5.45 10.43
C ASN A 241 24.32 5.86 9.04
N SER A 242 24.96 4.96 8.27
CA SER A 242 25.49 5.27 6.94
C SER A 242 24.39 5.56 5.93
N LEU A 243 23.32 4.75 5.90
CA LEU A 243 22.22 4.94 4.96
C LEU A 243 21.33 6.13 5.36
N GLU A 244 21.05 6.32 6.65
CA GLU A 244 20.36 7.54 7.12
C GLU A 244 21.16 8.79 6.79
N ASN A 245 22.49 8.77 6.95
CA ASN A 245 23.37 9.87 6.55
C ASN A 245 23.43 10.05 5.03
N ALA A 246 23.49 8.98 4.23
CA ALA A 246 23.46 9.05 2.77
C ALA A 246 22.12 9.57 2.24
N VAL A 247 21.02 9.23 2.90
CA VAL A 247 19.68 9.77 2.63
C VAL A 247 19.63 11.24 3.03
N LEU A 248 20.19 11.63 4.18
CA LEU A 248 20.29 13.03 4.60
C LEU A 248 21.17 13.88 3.66
N GLU A 249 22.29 13.33 3.19
CA GLU A 249 23.20 13.94 2.21
C GLU A 249 22.52 14.09 0.84
N ASN A 250 21.80 13.06 0.38
CA ASN A 250 20.99 13.13 -0.82
C ASN A 250 19.85 14.15 -0.67
N LEU A 251 19.15 14.20 0.46
CA LEU A 251 18.11 15.20 0.70
C LEU A 251 18.67 16.63 0.74
N LYS A 252 19.87 16.84 1.30
CA LYS A 252 20.57 18.14 1.32
C LYS A 252 21.05 18.59 -0.05
N SER A 253 21.41 17.68 -0.95
CA SER A 253 21.78 18.02 -2.33
C SER A 253 20.56 18.30 -3.23
N HIS A 254 19.38 17.77 -2.87
CA HIS A 254 18.15 17.88 -3.65
C HIS A 254 17.29 19.11 -3.30
N THR A 255 17.62 19.87 -2.24
CA THR A 255 16.94 21.15 -1.92
C THR A 255 17.34 22.31 -2.84
N GLY A 256 18.24 22.10 -3.81
CA GLY A 256 18.78 23.16 -4.67
C GLY A 256 18.34 23.18 -6.13
N LYS A 257 18.11 22.05 -6.80
CA LYS A 257 17.86 22.00 -8.26
C LYS A 257 17.11 20.75 -8.68
N ALA A 258 15.78 20.81 -8.69
CA ALA A 258 14.92 19.72 -9.19
C ALA A 258 14.90 19.60 -10.74
N SER A 259 15.58 20.48 -11.48
CA SER A 259 15.51 20.56 -12.95
C SER A 259 16.57 19.73 -13.70
N ASP A 260 17.69 19.36 -13.08
CA ASP A 260 18.88 18.90 -13.84
C ASP A 260 19.06 17.36 -13.85
N LEU A 261 18.23 16.61 -13.12
CA LEU A 261 18.33 15.14 -13.01
C LEU A 261 17.56 14.36 -14.09
N TYR A 262 16.79 15.03 -14.94
CA TYR A 262 15.98 14.38 -15.98
C TYR A 262 16.82 13.75 -17.10
N ASN A 263 18.07 14.18 -17.29
CA ASN A 263 18.86 13.85 -18.48
C ASN A 263 19.95 12.78 -18.30
N ASN A 264 20.12 12.20 -17.10
CA ASN A 264 21.27 11.30 -16.85
C ASN A 264 21.03 10.15 -15.85
N ARG A 265 19.86 9.52 -15.84
CA ARG A 265 19.66 8.28 -15.04
C ARG A 265 20.18 7.06 -15.79
N LYS A 266 21.30 6.49 -15.30
CA LYS A 266 21.56 5.05 -15.45
C LYS A 266 20.34 4.31 -14.91
N ILE A 267 19.73 3.46 -15.73
CA ILE A 267 18.63 2.58 -15.35
C ILE A 267 19.18 1.63 -14.27
N GLY A 268 18.80 1.86 -13.02
CA GLY A 268 19.13 0.96 -11.92
C GLY A 268 18.38 -0.37 -12.07
N PRO A 269 18.82 -1.45 -11.38
CA PRO A 269 18.12 -2.72 -11.42
C PRO A 269 16.66 -2.55 -10.94
N PRO A 270 15.73 -3.37 -11.46
CA PRO A 270 14.32 -3.28 -11.11
C PRO A 270 14.09 -3.54 -9.61
N LEU A 271 13.18 -2.78 -9.02
CA LEU A 271 12.85 -2.79 -7.60
C LEU A 271 11.33 -2.97 -7.43
N VAL A 272 10.91 -3.68 -6.38
CA VAL A 272 9.50 -3.75 -5.98
C VAL A 272 9.24 -2.86 -4.76
N LEU A 273 8.31 -1.92 -4.88
CA LEU A 273 7.78 -1.17 -3.73
C LEU A 273 6.52 -1.85 -3.21
N ALA A 274 6.50 -2.21 -1.92
CA ALA A 274 5.39 -2.91 -1.28
C ALA A 274 5.06 -2.30 0.09
N GLY A 275 3.88 -2.61 0.62
CA GLY A 275 3.51 -2.22 1.98
C GLY A 275 2.22 -2.93 2.39
N LEU A 276 2.27 -3.70 3.47
CA LEU A 276 1.11 -4.49 3.90
C LEU A 276 -0.03 -3.60 4.42
N HIS A 277 0.30 -2.59 5.22
CA HIS A 277 -0.65 -1.67 5.84
C HIS A 277 -0.19 -0.21 5.71
N ALA A 278 0.29 0.18 4.52
CA ALA A 278 0.58 1.57 4.20
C ALA A 278 -0.71 2.40 4.28
N CYS A 279 -0.98 3.01 5.44
CA CYS A 279 -2.18 3.81 5.72
C CYS A 279 -1.84 5.31 5.71
N GLY A 280 -2.87 6.15 5.56
CA GLY A 280 -2.71 7.60 5.47
C GLY A 280 -1.99 8.01 4.18
N ASP A 281 -1.15 9.04 4.28
CA ASP A 281 -0.44 9.63 3.13
C ASP A 281 0.65 8.72 2.55
N LEU A 282 1.01 7.63 3.24
CA LEU A 282 2.04 6.69 2.80
C LEU A 282 1.68 6.03 1.48
N LEU A 283 0.41 5.63 1.32
CA LEU A 283 -0.09 5.04 0.07
C LEU A 283 -0.05 6.06 -1.09
N VAL A 284 -0.40 7.31 -0.79
CA VAL A 284 -0.39 8.40 -1.78
C VAL A 284 1.04 8.71 -2.21
N ASN A 285 1.98 8.74 -1.27
CA ASN A 285 3.40 8.95 -1.54
C ASN A 285 3.99 7.80 -2.36
N MET A 286 3.63 6.54 -2.09
CA MET A 286 4.03 5.38 -2.91
C MET A 286 3.51 5.49 -4.35
N LEU A 287 2.27 5.93 -4.55
CA LEU A 287 1.69 6.14 -5.89
C LEU A 287 2.37 7.27 -6.65
N ARG A 288 2.76 8.37 -5.98
CA ARG A 288 3.45 9.49 -6.63
C ARG A 288 4.82 9.09 -7.20
N VAL A 289 5.55 8.20 -6.52
CA VAL A 289 6.82 7.64 -7.04
C VAL A 289 6.63 6.98 -8.42
N GLN A 290 5.47 6.38 -8.68
CA GLN A 290 5.15 5.79 -9.99
C GLN A 290 4.90 6.85 -11.07
N SER A 291 4.30 7.99 -10.71
CA SER A 291 4.02 9.07 -11.65
C SER A 291 5.29 9.84 -12.06
N ASP A 292 6.26 9.91 -11.15
CA ASP A 292 7.46 10.74 -11.31
C ASP A 292 8.67 9.96 -11.87
N GLY A 293 8.56 8.63 -12.10
CA GLY A 293 9.65 7.85 -12.70
C GLY A 293 9.26 6.46 -13.23
N GLU A 294 10.08 5.92 -14.14
CA GLU A 294 9.97 4.55 -14.70
C GLU A 294 10.39 3.45 -13.69
N VAL A 295 9.90 3.50 -12.46
CA VAL A 295 9.97 2.34 -11.55
C VAL A 295 8.71 1.53 -11.79
N LEU A 296 8.85 0.27 -12.20
CA LEU A 296 7.72 -0.63 -12.46
C LEU A 296 7.03 -1.01 -11.14
N LEU A 297 6.26 -0.08 -10.59
CA LEU A 297 5.48 -0.26 -9.37
C LEU A 297 4.24 -1.10 -9.67
N LYS A 298 4.17 -2.30 -9.10
CA LYS A 298 2.91 -3.02 -8.92
C LYS A 298 2.54 -2.96 -7.45
N MET A 299 1.76 -1.95 -7.10
CA MET A 299 1.30 -1.73 -5.74
C MET A 299 0.20 -2.74 -5.39
N MET A 300 0.37 -3.47 -4.28
CA MET A 300 -0.68 -4.32 -3.72
C MET A 300 -0.96 -3.90 -2.27
N HIS A 301 -2.15 -3.36 -2.03
CA HIS A 301 -2.67 -3.11 -0.70
C HIS A 301 -3.56 -4.28 -0.29
N PHE A 302 -3.21 -4.98 0.80
CA PHE A 302 -3.98 -6.10 1.34
C PHE A 302 -4.53 -5.74 2.72
N LYS A 303 -5.85 -5.59 2.84
CA LYS A 303 -6.57 -5.67 4.12
C LYS A 303 -7.47 -6.89 4.03
N ILE A 304 -7.30 -7.88 4.92
CA ILE A 304 -8.21 -9.02 5.14
C ILE A 304 -8.87 -8.79 6.50
N LEU A 305 -10.19 -8.87 6.70
CA LEU A 305 -10.84 -8.76 8.01
C LEU A 305 -11.56 -10.08 8.31
N THR A 306 -11.29 -10.68 9.47
CA THR A 306 -12.00 -11.87 9.98
C THR A 306 -12.52 -11.62 11.40
N TYR A 307 -13.82 -11.87 11.56
CA TYR A 307 -14.67 -12.17 12.75
C TYR A 307 -14.41 -11.49 14.11
N MET A 308 -15.36 -10.64 14.54
CA MET A 308 -16.00 -10.61 15.88
C MET A 308 -17.24 -9.68 15.84
N PRO A 309 -18.37 -10.03 16.47
CA PRO A 309 -19.63 -9.28 16.36
C PRO A 309 -19.63 -8.06 17.29
N PHE A 310 -20.10 -6.91 16.78
CA PHE A 310 -20.49 -5.69 17.50
C PHE A 310 -19.55 -5.14 18.58
N VAL A 311 -18.98 -3.95 18.32
CA VAL A 311 -19.09 -2.71 19.14
C VAL A 311 -18.35 -1.59 18.38
N LEU A 312 -19.07 -0.49 18.08
CA LEU A 312 -18.52 0.77 17.56
C LEU A 312 -17.49 1.36 18.56
N PRO A 313 -16.38 1.95 18.07
CA PRO A 313 -16.41 3.40 17.86
C PRO A 313 -15.62 3.88 16.63
N SER A 314 -16.21 4.86 15.95
CA SER A 314 -15.61 5.99 15.20
C SER A 314 -14.29 5.79 14.41
N LYS A 315 -14.43 6.03 13.09
CA LYS A 315 -13.45 6.45 12.07
C LYS A 315 -12.92 5.34 11.13
N TRP A 316 -13.02 5.66 9.83
CA TRP A 316 -12.51 5.00 8.62
C TRP A 316 -13.34 3.84 8.05
N PHE A 317 -14.15 4.15 7.04
CA PHE A 317 -14.76 3.17 6.13
C PHE A 317 -13.69 2.61 5.16
N LEU A 318 -13.48 1.29 5.20
CA LEU A 318 -12.89 0.49 4.12
C LEU A 318 -13.58 -0.89 4.11
N ILE A 319 -14.16 -1.26 2.96
CA ILE A 319 -14.90 -2.51 2.67
C ILE A 319 -14.31 -3.01 1.31
N ASN A 320 -13.98 -4.28 1.02
CA ASN A 320 -14.39 -5.58 1.57
C ASN A 320 -13.30 -6.67 1.43
N THR A 321 -13.54 -7.78 2.14
CA THR A 321 -12.70 -8.98 2.21
C THR A 321 -13.51 -10.25 1.90
N PHE A 322 -12.80 -11.31 1.50
CA PHE A 322 -13.31 -12.61 1.07
C PHE A 322 -14.24 -13.31 2.08
N GLN A 323 -15.21 -14.01 1.52
CA GLN A 323 -16.02 -15.05 2.14
C GLN A 323 -15.73 -16.35 1.36
N MET A 324 -15.25 -17.40 2.02
CA MET A 324 -15.34 -18.77 1.51
C MET A 324 -15.92 -19.64 2.61
N SER A 325 -16.87 -20.47 2.20
CA SER A 325 -17.55 -21.56 2.91
C SER A 325 -16.65 -22.35 3.85
#